data_AF-A0A0B7J4K8-F1
#
_entry.id   AF-A0A0B7J4K8-F1
#
_cell.length_a   1.000
_cell.length_b   1.000
_cell.length_c   1.000
_cell.angle_alpha   90.00
_cell.angle_beta   90.00
_cell.angle_gamma   90.00
#
_symmetry.space_group_name_H-M   'P 1'
#
loop_
_entity.id
_entity.type
_entity.pdbx_description
1 polymer ?
#
loop_
_entity_poly.entity_id
_entity_poly.type
_entity_poly.pdbx_seq_one_letter_code
_entity_poly.pdbx_strand_id
1 'polypeptide(L)'
;MNDNTALFIFDFDNTLVGHSHNYIGERLGGLIVRNIQNRFFRSDSERAKEIARLEQKFSIELMERFLDNENLGWKNEEQIARLFKNIILSGHKIAIASFNGYPHAIKYALERLLGKEDEKFI
;
A
#
# COMPACT_ATOMS: atom_id res chain seq x y z
N MET A 1 10.16 30.08 -8.76
CA MET A 1 10.02 28.89 -7.88
C MET A 1 9.80 29.43 -6.49
N ASN A 2 8.90 28.83 -5.70
CA ASN A 2 8.70 29.26 -4.32
C ASN A 2 9.84 28.65 -3.49
N ASP A 3 10.73 29.48 -2.95
CA ASP A 3 11.97 29.06 -2.27
C ASP A 3 11.75 28.31 -0.94
N ASN A 4 10.48 28.10 -0.54
CA ASN A 4 10.08 27.43 0.70
C ASN A 4 9.47 26.02 0.48
N THR A 5 9.91 25.28 -0.54
CA THR A 5 9.42 23.90 -0.75
C THR A 5 9.91 22.99 0.38
N ALA A 6 8.99 22.51 1.22
CA ALA A 6 9.27 21.51 2.26
C ALA A 6 9.00 20.07 1.79
N LEU A 7 9.67 19.10 2.43
CA LEU A 7 9.40 17.66 2.32
C LEU A 7 8.81 17.16 3.64
N PHE A 8 7.60 16.62 3.59
CA PHE A 8 6.96 15.96 4.71
C PHE A 8 7.17 14.44 4.58
N ILE A 9 7.70 13.82 5.63
CA ILE A 9 7.94 12.37 5.65
C ILE A 9 7.03 11.77 6.71
N PHE A 10 6.20 10.81 6.29
CA PHE A 10 5.32 10.08 7.20
C PHE A 10 5.74 8.62 7.27
N ASP A 11 5.75 8.08 8.48
CA ASP A 11 5.68 6.64 8.66
C ASP A 11 4.31 6.12 8.18
N PHE A 12 4.21 4.83 7.83
CA PHE A 12 2.98 4.23 7.32
C PHE A 12 2.21 3.46 8.40
N ASP A 13 2.81 2.39 8.92
CA ASP A 13 2.18 1.49 9.89
C ASP A 13 2.08 2.15 11.26
N ASN A 14 0.90 2.10 11.89
CA ASN A 14 0.62 2.76 13.16
C ASN A 14 0.70 4.30 13.15
N THR A 15 1.03 4.92 12.01
CA THR A 15 0.93 6.37 11.80
C THR A 15 -0.28 6.73 10.95
N LEU A 16 -0.36 6.21 9.71
CA LEU A 16 -1.47 6.48 8.78
C LEU A 16 -2.56 5.42 8.86
N VAL A 17 -2.14 4.17 9.04
CA VAL A 17 -3.01 3.00 9.14
C VAL A 17 -2.68 2.19 10.40
N GLY A 18 -3.40 1.09 10.68
CA GLY A 18 -2.99 0.10 11.68
C GLY A 18 -1.72 -0.68 11.27
N HIS A 19 -1.48 -1.84 11.90
CA HIS A 19 -0.30 -2.67 11.60
C HIS A 19 -0.51 -3.55 10.35
N SER A 20 -0.49 -2.93 9.17
CA SER A 20 -0.63 -3.58 7.86
C SER A 20 0.45 -4.63 7.59
N HIS A 21 1.68 -4.43 8.05
CA HIS A 21 2.77 -5.40 7.87
C HIS A 21 2.44 -6.77 8.49
N ASN A 22 1.90 -6.78 9.72
CA ASN A 22 1.48 -8.01 10.40
C ASN A 22 0.31 -8.65 9.68
N TYR A 23 -0.68 -7.85 9.31
CA TYR A 23 -1.87 -8.34 8.62
C TYR A 23 -1.50 -9.06 7.30
N ILE A 24 -0.63 -8.45 6.49
CA ILE A 24 -0.18 -9.02 5.22
C ILE A 24 0.74 -10.23 5.46
N GLY A 25 1.76 -10.07 6.32
CA GLY A 25 2.79 -11.08 6.55
C GLY A 25 2.24 -12.42 7.04
N GLU A 26 1.23 -12.40 7.91
CA GLU A 26 0.56 -13.61 8.42
C GLU A 26 -0.18 -14.41 7.33
N ARG A 27 -0.58 -13.76 6.22
CA ARG A 27 -1.51 -14.34 5.22
C ARG A 27 -0.81 -14.65 3.90
N LEU A 28 0.17 -13.85 3.52
CA LEU A 28 0.78 -13.86 2.18
C LEU A 28 1.42 -15.20 1.82
N GLY A 29 2.20 -15.77 2.72
CA GLY A 29 2.90 -17.04 2.50
C GLY A 29 1.93 -18.18 2.18
N GLY A 30 0.83 -18.28 2.92
CA GLY A 30 -0.20 -19.30 2.68
C GLY A 30 -0.89 -19.15 1.32
N LEU A 31 -1.15 -17.92 0.88
CA LEU A 31 -1.74 -17.65 -0.45
C LEU A 31 -0.79 -18.05 -1.57
N ILE A 32 0.49 -17.68 -1.46
CA ILE A 32 1.51 -18.04 -2.46
C ILE A 32 1.63 -19.57 -2.57
N VAL A 33 1.82 -20.26 -1.44
CA VAL A 33 1.97 -21.72 -1.40
C VAL A 33 0.80 -22.42 -2.08
N ARG A 34 -0.45 -22.04 -1.75
CA ARG A 34 -1.66 -22.63 -2.37
C ARG A 34 -1.70 -22.47 -3.89
N ASN A 35 -1.13 -21.40 -4.42
CA ASN A 35 -1.14 -21.10 -5.86
C ASN A 35 0.00 -21.75 -6.64
N ILE A 36 1.05 -22.22 -5.96
CA ILE A 36 2.21 -22.84 -6.62
C ILE A 36 2.37 -24.34 -6.31
N GLN A 37 1.73 -24.86 -5.26
CA GLN A 37 1.94 -26.24 -4.76
C GLN A 37 1.76 -27.34 -5.81
N ASN A 38 0.85 -27.13 -6.78
CA ASN A 38 0.55 -28.12 -7.82
C ASN A 38 0.96 -27.65 -9.24
N ARG A 39 1.84 -26.65 -9.32
CA ARG A 39 2.31 -26.11 -10.60
C ARG A 39 3.68 -26.68 -10.95
N PHE A 40 3.81 -27.13 -12.19
CA PHE A 40 5.10 -27.45 -12.77
C PHE A 40 5.81 -26.16 -13.20
N PHE A 41 7.09 -26.02 -12.87
CA PHE A 41 7.97 -24.95 -13.31
C PHE A 41 9.16 -25.56 -14.05
N ARG A 42 9.53 -24.99 -15.19
CA ARG A 42 10.65 -25.49 -16.01
C ARG A 42 12.01 -25.19 -15.38
N SER A 43 12.06 -24.21 -14.45
CA SER A 43 13.28 -23.82 -13.75
C SER A 43 12.97 -23.09 -12.44
N ASP A 44 13.97 -23.00 -11.55
CA ASP A 44 13.89 -22.20 -10.34
C ASP A 44 13.68 -20.70 -10.62
N SER A 45 14.25 -20.20 -11.73
CA SER A 45 14.04 -18.81 -12.15
C SER A 45 12.58 -18.53 -12.52
N GLU A 46 11.93 -19.45 -13.23
CA GLU A 46 10.51 -19.34 -13.55
C GLU A 46 9.66 -19.35 -12.28
N ARG A 47 9.96 -20.27 -11.35
CA ARG A 47 9.29 -20.35 -10.05
C ARG A 47 9.46 -19.05 -9.25
N ALA A 48 10.68 -18.51 -9.18
CA ALA A 48 10.96 -17.26 -8.46
C ALA A 48 10.22 -16.06 -9.05
N LYS A 49 10.15 -15.95 -10.39
CA LYS A 49 9.37 -14.91 -11.07
C LYS A 49 7.88 -15.02 -10.75
N GLU A 50 7.33 -16.24 -10.73
CA GLU A 50 5.93 -16.44 -10.37
C GLU A 50 5.65 -16.11 -8.90
N ILE A 51 6.56 -16.47 -7.98
CA ILE A 51 6.46 -16.10 -6.56
C ILE A 51 6.43 -14.57 -6.42
N ALA A 52 7.36 -13.85 -7.05
CA ALA A 52 7.40 -12.39 -6.99
C ALA A 52 6.11 -11.75 -7.55
N ARG A 53 5.59 -12.28 -8.67
CA ARG A 53 4.32 -11.83 -9.26
C ARG A 53 3.13 -12.06 -8.32
N LEU A 54 3.07 -13.22 -7.67
CA LEU A 54 2.03 -13.56 -6.70
C LEU A 54 2.15 -12.74 -5.41
N GLU A 55 3.37 -12.47 -4.95
CA GLU A 55 3.65 -11.61 -3.80
C GLU A 55 3.11 -10.20 -4.03
N GLN A 56 3.42 -9.61 -5.20
CA GLN A 56 2.87 -8.32 -5.59
C GLN A 56 1.34 -8.35 -5.66
N LYS A 57 0.77 -9.35 -6.34
CA LYS A 57 -0.69 -9.47 -6.49
C LYS A 57 -1.40 -9.57 -5.13
N PHE A 58 -0.98 -10.52 -4.30
CA PHE A 58 -1.68 -10.81 -3.05
C PHE A 58 -1.41 -9.76 -1.96
N SER A 59 -0.24 -9.11 -1.95
CA SER A 59 -0.01 -7.98 -1.03
C SER A 59 -0.95 -6.81 -1.31
N ILE A 60 -1.26 -6.52 -2.58
CA ILE A 60 -2.26 -5.52 -2.98
C ILE A 60 -3.67 -5.95 -2.55
N GLU A 61 -4.09 -7.18 -2.89
CA GLU A 61 -5.43 -7.69 -2.51
C GLU A 61 -5.63 -7.73 -0.98
N LEU A 62 -4.59 -8.07 -0.23
CA LEU A 62 -4.63 -8.05 1.24
C LEU A 62 -4.69 -6.61 1.77
N MET A 63 -3.96 -5.67 1.17
CA MET A 63 -4.03 -4.26 1.53
C MET A 63 -5.43 -3.69 1.30
N GLU A 64 -6.06 -3.98 0.17
CA GLU A 64 -7.44 -3.55 -0.11
C GLU A 64 -8.40 -3.96 1.01
N ARG A 65 -8.40 -5.25 1.37
CA ARG A 65 -9.21 -5.78 2.47
C ARG A 65 -8.84 -5.19 3.84
N PHE A 66 -7.57 -4.89 4.05
CA PHE A 66 -7.09 -4.28 5.28
C PHE A 66 -7.60 -2.84 5.41
N LEU A 67 -7.55 -2.06 4.34
CA LEU A 67 -8.04 -0.68 4.31
C LEU A 67 -9.55 -0.58 4.48
N ASP A 68 -10.30 -1.59 4.02
CA ASP A 68 -11.76 -1.67 4.20
C ASP A 68 -12.18 -2.04 5.63
N ASN A 69 -11.24 -2.43 6.49
CA ASN A 69 -11.53 -2.77 7.88
C ASN A 69 -11.55 -1.52 8.75
N GLU A 70 -12.72 -1.14 9.27
CA GLU A 70 -12.90 0.06 10.10
C GLU A 70 -12.03 0.08 11.37
N ASN A 71 -11.64 -1.08 11.90
CA ASN A 71 -10.84 -1.19 13.14
C ASN A 71 -9.33 -1.25 12.89
N LEU A 72 -8.90 -1.50 11.65
CA LEU A 72 -7.49 -1.77 11.33
C LEU A 72 -6.93 -0.88 10.22
N GLY A 73 -7.76 -0.47 9.27
CA GLY A 73 -7.38 0.26 8.07
C GLY A 73 -6.91 1.69 8.36
N TRP A 74 -7.47 2.66 7.66
CA TRP A 74 -7.12 4.07 7.89
C TRP A 74 -7.55 4.54 9.28
N LYS A 75 -6.64 5.20 10.01
CA LYS A 75 -6.98 5.76 11.33
C LYS A 75 -7.93 6.96 11.24
N ASN A 76 -7.74 7.82 10.24
CA ASN A 76 -8.54 9.03 9.99
C ASN A 76 -8.51 9.36 8.48
N GLU A 77 -9.06 8.48 7.63
CA GLU A 77 -8.89 8.53 6.16
C GLU A 77 -9.12 9.93 5.57
N GLU A 78 -10.25 10.55 5.87
CA GLU A 78 -10.63 11.86 5.32
C GLU A 78 -9.65 12.98 5.72
N GLN A 79 -9.20 12.98 6.99
CA GLN A 79 -8.25 13.99 7.47
C GLN A 79 -6.87 13.81 6.85
N ILE A 80 -6.42 12.56 6.69
CA ILE A 80 -5.13 12.25 6.05
C ILE A 80 -5.20 12.67 4.57
N ALA A 81 -6.27 12.31 3.86
CA ALA A 81 -6.46 12.70 2.46
C ALA A 81 -6.44 14.23 2.31
N ARG A 82 -7.17 14.95 3.18
CA ARG A 82 -7.20 16.42 3.18
C ARG A 82 -5.82 17.02 3.49
N LEU A 83 -5.10 16.47 4.47
CA LEU A 83 -3.74 16.91 4.81
C LEU A 83 -2.81 16.74 3.61
N PHE A 84 -2.81 15.57 2.98
CA PHE A 84 -1.93 15.29 1.85
C PHE A 84 -2.22 16.19 0.66
N LYS A 85 -3.51 16.41 0.35
CA LYS A 85 -3.93 17.37 -0.69
C LYS A 85 -3.44 18.78 -0.38
N ASN A 86 -3.62 19.26 0.86
CA ASN A 86 -3.17 20.61 1.24
C ASN A 86 -1.66 20.79 1.10
N ILE A 87 -0.87 19.78 1.50
CA ILE A 87 0.58 19.78 1.34
C ILE A 87 0.95 19.88 -0.15
N ILE A 88 0.35 19.04 -1.00
CA ILE A 88 0.60 19.01 -2.45
C ILE A 88 0.18 20.34 -3.11
N LEU A 89 -1.01 20.85 -2.82
CA LEU A 89 -1.53 22.11 -3.38
C LEU A 89 -0.71 23.33 -2.95
N SER A 90 -0.07 23.28 -1.77
CA SER A 90 0.85 24.32 -1.30
C SER A 90 2.23 24.28 -1.97
N GLY A 91 2.45 23.35 -2.91
CA GLY A 91 3.72 23.18 -3.61
C GLY A 91 4.77 22.41 -2.81
N HIS A 92 4.38 21.72 -1.73
CA HIS A 92 5.26 20.87 -0.94
C HIS A 92 5.24 19.42 -1.42
N LYS A 93 6.21 18.63 -0.93
CA LYS A 93 6.35 17.22 -1.28
C LYS A 93 6.03 16.31 -0.10
N ILE A 94 5.57 15.10 -0.40
CA ILE A 94 5.30 14.05 0.57
C ILE A 94 6.18 12.85 0.23
N ALA A 95 6.78 12.23 1.25
CA ALA A 95 7.37 10.91 1.17
C ALA A 95 6.77 10.01 2.25
N ILE A 96 6.62 8.73 1.91
CA ILE A 96 6.22 7.70 2.87
C ILE A 96 7.45 6.83 3.14
N ALA A 97 7.84 6.75 4.40
CA ALA A 97 8.88 5.86 4.88
C ALA A 97 8.22 4.67 5.59
N SER A 98 8.54 3.44 5.21
CA SER A 98 7.93 2.27 5.82
C SER A 98 8.86 1.08 5.77
N PHE A 99 8.76 0.23 6.80
CA PHE A 99 9.42 -1.07 6.89
C PHE A 99 8.46 -2.24 6.64
N ASN A 100 7.30 -2.00 5.98
CA ASN A 100 6.30 -3.05 5.81
C ASN A 100 6.72 -4.20 4.89
N GLY A 101 7.77 -4.03 4.08
CA GLY A 101 8.27 -5.05 3.13
C GLY A 101 7.43 -5.22 1.85
N TYR A 102 6.35 -4.46 1.69
CA TYR A 102 5.36 -4.58 0.60
C TYR A 102 5.15 -3.22 -0.10
N PRO A 103 6.13 -2.72 -0.87
CA PRO A 103 6.07 -1.37 -1.46
C PRO A 103 4.91 -1.21 -2.45
N HIS A 104 4.53 -2.26 -3.19
CA HIS A 104 3.40 -2.21 -4.12
C HIS A 104 2.05 -2.05 -3.40
N ALA A 105 1.92 -2.63 -2.21
CA ALA A 105 0.73 -2.50 -1.38
C ALA A 105 0.61 -1.08 -0.79
N ILE A 106 1.72 -0.49 -0.31
CA ILE A 106 1.73 0.92 0.13
C ILE A 106 1.35 1.84 -1.02
N LYS A 107 1.97 1.65 -2.18
CA LYS A 107 1.67 2.46 -3.37
C LYS A 107 0.18 2.41 -3.71
N TYR A 108 -0.40 1.21 -3.77
CA TYR A 108 -1.83 1.03 -3.98
C TYR A 108 -2.68 1.77 -2.93
N ALA A 109 -2.33 1.69 -1.65
CA ALA A 109 -3.04 2.38 -0.58
C ALA A 109 -3.06 3.90 -0.78
N LEU A 110 -1.91 4.49 -1.13
CA LEU A 110 -1.78 5.93 -1.36
C LEU A 110 -2.52 6.38 -2.63
N GLU A 111 -2.43 5.60 -3.71
CA GLU A 111 -3.18 5.85 -4.94
C GLU A 111 -4.70 5.82 -4.66
N ARG A 112 -5.17 4.85 -3.87
CA ARG A 112 -6.56 4.77 -3.44
C ARG A 112 -6.98 5.97 -2.57
N LEU A 113 -6.15 6.39 -1.63
CA LEU A 113 -6.41 7.53 -0.74
C LEU A 113 -6.56 8.83 -1.53
N LEU A 114 -5.69 9.04 -2.53
CA LEU A 114 -5.64 10.28 -3.32
C LEU A 114 -6.57 10.26 -4.54
N GLY A 115 -6.88 9.09 -5.10
CA GLY A 115 -7.67 8.89 -6.31
C GLY A 115 -9.19 8.79 -6.11
N LYS A 116 -9.68 8.81 -4.85
CA LYS A 116 -11.12 8.68 -4.51
C LYS A 116 -12.03 9.84 -4.99
N GLU A 117 -11.60 10.75 -5.87
CA GLU A 117 -12.38 11.94 -6.26
C GLU A 117 -12.84 12.05 -7.72
N ASP A 118 -12.40 11.19 -8.64
CA ASP A 118 -12.91 11.27 -10.03
C ASP A 118 -14.32 10.67 -10.21
N GLU A 119 -14.83 9.92 -9.24
CA GLU A 119 -16.17 9.28 -9.34
C GLU A 119 -17.30 10.03 -8.62
N LYS A 120 -17.03 11.12 -7.89
CA LYS A 120 -18.06 11.87 -7.14
C LYS A 120 -18.44 13.23 -7.76
N PHE A 121 -17.86 13.58 -8.91
CA PHE A 121 -18.10 14.86 -9.60
C PHE A 121 -18.45 14.73 -11.09
N ILE A 122 -18.87 13.54 -11.56
CA ILE A 122 -19.49 13.35 -12.88
C ILE A 122 -20.97 13.02 -12.71
#